data_AF-A0A958Z535-F1
#
_entry.id   AF-A0A958Z535-F1
#
_cell.length_a   1.000
_cell.length_b   1.000
_cell.length_c   1.000
_cell.angle_alpha   90.00
_cell.angle_beta   90.00
_cell.angle_gamma   90.00
#
_symmetry.space_group_name_H-M   'P 1'
#
loop_
_entity.id
_entity.type
_entity.pdbx_description
1 polymer ?
#
loop_
_entity_poly.entity_id
_entity_poly.type
_entity_poly.pdbx_seq_one_letter_code
_entity_poly.pdbx_strand_id
1 'polypeptide(L)'
;MTSEELDIAFKNAVKSINEHTEPFPADVLLRLYAYYKRATNDADIPTGGKPHISAFKTNALFQTRGLSEDEAKQLYIEAVDQYFLYRK
;
A
#
# COMPACT_ATOMS: atom_id res chain seq x y z
N MET A 1 -11.69 -13.65 -7.86
CA MET A 1 -10.65 -14.23 -7.01
C MET A 1 -11.29 -14.76 -5.74
N THR A 2 -10.90 -15.94 -5.31
CA THR A 2 -11.12 -16.39 -3.92
C THR A 2 -10.25 -15.57 -2.97
N SER A 3 -10.51 -15.64 -1.66
CA SER A 3 -9.68 -14.93 -0.65
C SER A 3 -8.23 -15.42 -0.67
N GLU A 4 -7.99 -16.71 -0.93
CA GLU A 4 -6.65 -17.28 -1.07
C GLU A 4 -5.92 -16.77 -2.32
N GLU A 5 -6.60 -16.74 -3.47
CA GLU A 5 -6.05 -16.18 -4.71
C GLU A 5 -5.69 -14.69 -4.54
N LEU A 6 -6.54 -13.94 -3.84
CA LEU A 6 -6.32 -12.54 -3.55
C LEU A 6 -5.08 -12.33 -2.65
N ASP A 7 -4.91 -13.16 -1.63
CA ASP A 7 -3.77 -13.08 -0.71
C ASP A 7 -2.45 -13.41 -1.42
N ILE A 8 -2.45 -14.41 -2.30
CA ILE A 8 -1.30 -14.75 -3.14
C ILE A 8 -0.96 -13.58 -4.09
N ALA A 9 -1.96 -13.02 -4.76
CA ALA A 9 -1.76 -11.87 -5.66
C ALA A 9 -1.20 -10.64 -4.91
N PHE A 10 -1.74 -10.35 -3.72
CA PHE A 10 -1.27 -9.28 -2.85
C PHE A 10 0.20 -9.47 -2.44
N LYS A 11 0.57 -10.68 -1.99
CA LYS A 11 1.96 -11.00 -1.63
C LYS A 11 2.92 -10.86 -2.81
N ASN A 12 2.51 -11.28 -4.00
CA ASN A 12 3.29 -11.11 -5.22
C ASN A 12 3.48 -9.63 -5.58
N ALA A 13 2.42 -8.82 -5.48
CA ALA A 13 2.50 -7.38 -5.69
C ALA A 13 3.46 -6.71 -4.68
N VAL A 14 3.36 -7.05 -3.39
CA VAL A 14 4.28 -6.56 -2.34
C VAL A 14 5.73 -6.92 -2.66
N LYS A 15 5.97 -8.18 -3.06
CA LYS A 15 7.30 -8.64 -3.46
C LYS A 15 7.85 -7.82 -4.63
N SER A 16 7.05 -7.58 -5.67
CA SER A 16 7.48 -6.79 -6.83
C SER A 16 7.90 -5.36 -6.46
N ILE A 17 7.19 -4.72 -5.54
CA ILE A 17 7.53 -3.37 -5.04
C ILE A 17 8.84 -3.40 -4.24
N ASN A 18 9.06 -4.42 -3.42
CA ASN A 18 10.28 -4.56 -2.62
C ASN A 18 11.53 -4.89 -3.46
N GLU A 19 11.35 -5.61 -4.57
CA GLU A 19 12.43 -5.96 -5.50
C GLU A 19 12.75 -4.82 -6.50
N HIS A 20 11.86 -3.83 -6.62
CA HIS A 20 12.02 -2.72 -7.54
C HIS A 20 13.08 -1.73 -7.06
N THR A 21 14.04 -1.39 -7.92
CA THR A 21 15.26 -0.64 -7.52
C THR A 21 15.20 0.85 -7.79
N GLU A 22 14.39 1.30 -8.75
CA GLU A 22 14.28 2.73 -9.05
C GLU A 22 13.32 3.42 -8.07
N PRO A 23 13.54 4.70 -7.73
CA PRO A 23 12.68 5.42 -6.80
C PRO A 23 11.23 5.47 -7.29
N PHE A 24 10.30 5.41 -6.36
CA PHE A 24 8.89 5.66 -6.59
C PHE A 24 8.54 7.11 -6.24
N PRO A 25 7.57 7.72 -6.91
CA PRO A 25 6.92 8.93 -6.45
C PRO A 25 6.39 8.77 -5.01
N ALA A 26 6.48 9.84 -4.22
CA ALA A 26 6.12 9.79 -2.80
C ALA A 26 4.63 9.52 -2.56
N ASP A 27 3.76 10.02 -3.44
CA ASP A 27 2.31 9.78 -3.42
C ASP A 27 1.97 8.31 -3.67
N VAL A 28 2.67 7.66 -4.61
CA VAL A 28 2.55 6.21 -4.86
C VAL A 28 2.94 5.43 -3.61
N LEU A 29 4.07 5.77 -2.99
CA LEU A 29 4.52 5.12 -1.75
C LEU A 29 3.53 5.30 -0.60
N LEU A 30 2.98 6.51 -0.43
CA LEU A 30 1.99 6.77 0.63
C LEU A 30 0.70 5.97 0.43
N ARG A 31 0.24 5.84 -0.81
CA ARG A 31 -0.94 5.04 -1.16
C ARG A 31 -0.70 3.55 -0.91
N LEU A 32 0.41 3.01 -1.41
CA LEU A 32 0.80 1.61 -1.19
C LEU A 32 0.98 1.31 0.30
N TYR A 33 1.59 2.22 1.06
CA TYR A 33 1.74 2.11 2.51
C TYR A 33 0.39 1.99 3.22
N ALA A 34 -0.57 2.87 2.91
CA ALA A 34 -1.87 2.88 3.57
C ALA A 34 -2.69 1.62 3.26
N TYR A 35 -2.71 1.19 2.00
CA TYR A 35 -3.35 -0.07 1.62
C TYR A 35 -2.68 -1.27 2.26
N TYR A 36 -1.35 -1.33 2.30
CA TYR A 36 -0.62 -2.43 2.94
C TYR A 36 -0.99 -2.55 4.42
N LYS A 37 -0.89 -1.45 5.19
CA LYS A 37 -1.23 -1.44 6.63
C LYS A 37 -2.67 -1.90 6.87
N ARG A 38 -3.60 -1.49 6.01
CA ARG A 38 -5.00 -1.92 6.12
C ARG A 38 -5.19 -3.38 5.72
N ALA A 39 -4.54 -3.84 4.67
CA ALA A 39 -4.58 -5.22 4.16
C ALA A 39 -4.00 -6.24 5.14
N THR A 40 -3.05 -5.82 5.98
CA THR A 40 -2.43 -6.67 7.02
C THR A 40 -3.04 -6.44 8.41
N ASN A 41 -4.10 -5.64 8.51
CA ASN A 41 -4.73 -5.22 9.76
C ASN A 41 -3.74 -4.72 10.82
N ASP A 42 -2.72 -3.99 10.38
CA ASP A 42 -1.68 -3.47 11.24
C ASP A 42 -2.10 -2.08 11.76
N ALA A 43 -2.45 -2.05 13.04
CA ALA A 43 -2.94 -0.85 13.73
C ALA A 43 -1.81 0.10 14.19
N ASP A 44 -0.54 -0.22 13.95
CA ASP A 44 0.56 0.60 14.45
C ASP A 44 0.63 1.95 13.71
N ILE A 45 0.42 3.01 14.48
CA ILE A 45 0.56 4.39 13.99
C ILE A 45 2.05 4.69 13.85
N PRO A 46 2.50 5.22 12.72
CA PRO A 46 3.91 5.56 12.52
C PRO A 46 4.34 6.65 13.50
N THR A 47 5.17 6.26 14.47
CA THR A 47 5.89 7.17 15.37
C THR A 47 7.31 7.32 14.84
N GLY A 48 7.73 8.56 14.53
CA GLY A 48 9.02 8.79 13.91
C GLY A 48 9.48 10.24 14.04
N GLY A 49 10.80 10.46 14.07
CA GLY A 49 11.43 11.76 14.36
C GLY A 49 11.27 12.84 13.28
N LYS A 50 10.44 12.63 12.26
CA LYS A 50 10.13 13.61 11.19
C LYS A 50 8.62 13.87 11.14
N PRO A 51 8.11 14.87 11.87
CA PRO A 51 6.67 15.10 12.02
C PRO A 51 5.89 15.27 10.71
N HIS A 52 6.50 15.89 9.69
CA HIS A 52 5.87 16.09 8.39
C HIS A 52 5.61 14.76 7.65
N ILE A 53 6.56 13.82 7.67
CA ILE A 53 6.37 12.50 7.03
C ILE A 53 5.29 11.71 7.77
N SER A 54 5.34 11.72 9.11
CA SER A 54 4.33 11.06 9.92
C SER A 54 2.94 11.63 9.66
N ALA A 55 2.80 12.95 9.50
CA ALA A 55 1.52 13.58 9.17
C ALA A 55 0.96 13.09 7.81
N PHE A 56 1.80 12.97 6.78
CA PHE A 56 1.37 12.41 5.49
C PHE A 56 0.93 10.95 5.61
N LYS A 57 1.67 10.13 6.34
CA LYS A 57 1.30 8.73 6.57
C LYS A 57 0.00 8.61 7.36
N THR A 58 -0.18 9.39 8.41
CA THR A 58 -1.41 9.43 9.20
C THR A 58 -2.61 9.85 8.34
N ASN A 59 -2.45 10.86 7.49
CA ASN A 59 -3.50 11.27 6.56
C ASN A 59 -3.87 10.14 5.58
N ALA A 60 -2.87 9.46 5.00
CA ALA A 60 -3.11 8.34 4.09
C ALA A 60 -3.85 7.18 4.79
N LEU A 61 -3.46 6.83 6.02
CA LEU A 61 -4.18 5.83 6.83
C LEU A 61 -5.61 6.25 7.16
N PHE A 62 -5.82 7.53 7.45
CA PHE A 62 -7.16 8.06 7.71
C PHE A 62 -8.06 7.95 6.48
N GLN A 63 -7.53 8.21 5.28
CA GLN A 63 -8.25 8.08 4.01
C GLN A 63 -8.70 6.64 3.74
N THR A 64 -7.94 5.63 4.20
CA THR A 64 -8.22 4.21 3.95
C THR A 64 -8.95 3.50 5.10
N ARG A 65 -9.35 4.22 6.16
CA ARG A 65 -9.92 3.63 7.39
C ARG A 65 -11.19 2.79 7.19
N GLY A 66 -11.96 3.07 6.13
CA GLY A 66 -13.24 2.42 5.85
C GLY A 66 -13.13 1.12 5.06
N LEU A 67 -11.96 0.82 4.49
CA LEU A 67 -11.77 -0.37 3.66
C LEU A 67 -11.76 -1.63 4.53
N SER A 68 -12.23 -2.75 4.03
CA SER A 68 -11.90 -4.08 4.56
C SER A 68 -10.45 -4.48 4.20
N GLU A 69 -9.96 -5.57 4.81
CA GLU A 69 -8.64 -6.11 4.46
C GLU A 69 -8.58 -6.53 2.98
N ASP A 70 -9.63 -7.21 2.49
CA ASP A 70 -9.70 -7.69 1.11
C ASP A 70 -9.80 -6.53 0.09
N GLU A 71 -10.60 -5.49 0.38
CA GLU A 71 -10.63 -4.27 -0.46
C GLU A 71 -9.27 -3.58 -0.49
N ALA A 72 -8.56 -3.52 0.65
CA ALA A 72 -7.22 -2.94 0.70
C ALA A 72 -6.21 -3.78 -0.10
N LYS A 73 -6.31 -5.11 -0.09
CA LYS A 73 -5.48 -6.00 -0.94
C LYS A 73 -5.74 -5.74 -2.42
N GLN A 74 -7.00 -5.64 -2.84
CA GLN A 74 -7.39 -5.35 -4.22
C GLN A 74 -6.82 -4.00 -4.68
N LEU A 75 -7.05 -2.95 -3.90
CA LEU A 75 -6.55 -1.61 -4.22
C LEU A 75 -5.02 -1.53 -4.23
N TYR A 76 -4.33 -2.32 -3.39
CA TYR A 76 -2.88 -2.45 -3.45
C TYR A 76 -2.43 -3.04 -4.80
N ILE A 77 -3.02 -4.16 -5.21
CA ILE A 77 -2.70 -4.82 -6.49
C ILE A 77 -2.96 -3.86 -7.65
N GLU A 78 -4.12 -3.21 -7.68
CA GLU A 78 -4.47 -2.23 -8.73
C GLU A 78 -3.48 -1.07 -8.78
N ALA A 79 -3.07 -0.54 -7.63
CA ALA A 79 -2.12 0.56 -7.57
C ALA A 79 -0.73 0.15 -8.09
N VAL A 80 -0.30 -1.09 -7.81
CA VAL A 80 0.95 -1.67 -8.32
C VAL A 80 0.87 -1.88 -9.84
N ASP A 81 -0.20 -2.51 -10.33
CA ASP A 81 -0.40 -2.80 -11.75
C ASP A 81 -0.48 -1.51 -12.58
N GLN A 82 -1.27 -0.54 -12.14
CA GLN A 82 -1.36 0.78 -12.78
C GLN A 82 0.00 1.46 -12.84
N TYR A 83 0.75 1.41 -11.75
CA TYR A 83 2.05 2.04 -11.69
C TYR A 83 3.01 1.42 -12.72
N PHE A 84 3.14 0.10 -12.75
CA PHE A 84 4.03 -0.56 -13.71
C PHE A 84 3.55 -0.48 -15.16
N LEU A 85 2.24 -0.40 -15.40
CA LEU A 85 1.69 -0.26 -16.76
C LEU A 85 2.04 1.10 -17.40
N TYR A 86 2.04 2.18 -16.62
CA TYR A 86 2.20 3.55 -17.13
C TYR A 86 3.59 4.17 -16.88
N ARG A 87 4.49 3.50 -16.16
CA ARG A 87 5.88 3.94 -15.90
C ARG A 87 6.81 3.76 -17.12
N LYS A 88 6.36 4.11 -18.32
CA LYS A 88 7.26 4.21 -19.49
C LYS A 88 8.17 5.42 -19.40
#